data_AF-A0A1D3RQB1-F1
#
_entry.id   AF-A0A1D3RQB1-F1
#
_cell.length_a   1.000
_cell.length_b   1.000
_cell.length_c   1.000
_cell.angle_alpha   90.00
_cell.angle_beta   90.00
_cell.angle_gamma   90.00
#
_symmetry.space_group_name_H-M   'P 1'
#
loop_
_entity.id
_entity.type
_entity.pdbx_description
1 polymer ?
#
loop_
_entity_poly.entity_id
_entity_poly.type
_entity_poly.pdbx_seq_one_letter_code
_entity_poly.pdbx_strand_id
1 'polypeptide(L)'
;MDTLTPFFIDIITGQITAAGKVPPAKVFIIGGGVAGLAAVGTARNMGAIVRAYDVRPAVKEQVESLGGEFLEVSVEVWLIDHNLL
;
A
#
# COMPACT_ATOMS: atom_id res chain seq x y z
N MET A 1 20.80 10.65 -14.81
CA MET A 1 19.59 10.41 -15.62
C MET A 1 18.50 9.84 -14.71
N ASP A 2 18.21 10.53 -13.61
CA ASP A 2 17.46 10.00 -12.45
C ASP A 2 16.95 11.15 -11.56
N THR A 3 16.61 12.29 -12.18
CA THR A 3 16.11 13.50 -11.50
C THR A 3 14.70 13.92 -11.95
N LEU A 4 13.96 13.04 -12.62
CA LEU A 4 12.60 13.30 -13.13
C LEU A 4 11.53 12.39 -12.52
N THR A 5 11.60 12.05 -11.23
CA THR A 5 10.42 11.57 -10.50
C THR A 5 9.72 12.79 -9.89
N PRO A 6 8.82 13.49 -10.64
CA PRO A 6 7.96 14.47 -10.02
C PRO A 6 7.09 13.71 -9.03
N PHE A 7 7.26 14.00 -7.74
CA PHE A 7 6.56 13.42 -6.59
C PHE A 7 5.01 13.51 -6.69
N PHE A 8 4.47 14.11 -7.76
CA PHE A 8 3.04 14.27 -8.01
C PHE A 8 2.68 14.47 -9.51
N ILE A 9 3.38 13.86 -10.47
CA ILE A 9 2.90 13.78 -11.89
C ILE A 9 3.12 12.37 -12.44
N ASP A 10 2.66 11.34 -11.72
CA ASP A 10 2.63 9.99 -12.27
C ASP A 10 1.19 9.50 -12.38
N ILE A 11 0.84 9.17 -13.61
CA ILE A 11 -0.40 8.53 -14.01
C ILE A 11 -0.62 7.31 -13.10
N ILE A 12 -1.82 7.20 -12.52
CA ILE A 12 -2.10 6.13 -11.54
C ILE A 12 -1.99 4.75 -12.19
N THR A 13 -2.41 4.63 -13.45
CA THR A 13 -2.34 3.39 -14.22
C THR A 13 -0.99 3.22 -14.90
N GLY A 14 -0.48 1.99 -14.92
CA GLY A 14 0.73 1.66 -15.68
C GLY A 14 0.45 1.68 -17.18
N GLN A 15 1.32 2.31 -17.96
CA GLN A 15 1.13 2.47 -19.41
C GLN A 15 2.41 2.16 -20.18
N ILE A 16 2.23 1.61 -21.38
CA ILE A 16 3.30 1.47 -22.37
C ILE A 16 2.95 2.41 -23.53
N THR A 17 3.83 3.36 -23.81
CA THR A 17 3.65 4.36 -24.88
C THR A 17 4.86 4.33 -25.81
N ALA A 18 4.75 5.00 -26.97
CA ALA A 18 5.90 5.18 -27.87
C ALA A 18 7.08 5.91 -27.21
N ALA A 19 6.83 6.72 -26.18
CA ALA A 19 7.85 7.45 -25.44
C ALA A 19 8.50 6.63 -24.31
N GLY A 20 8.04 5.40 -24.06
CA GLY A 20 8.56 4.53 -23.02
C GLY A 20 7.47 3.95 -22.11
N LYS A 21 7.93 3.21 -21.10
CA LYS A 21 7.10 2.54 -20.10
C LYS A 21 7.00 3.39 -18.84
N VAL A 22 5.77 3.69 -18.42
CA VAL A 22 5.47 4.31 -17.13
C VAL A 22 4.98 3.21 -16.19
N PRO A 23 5.66 2.95 -15.06
CA PRO A 23 5.20 1.98 -14.08
C PRO A 23 3.91 2.49 -13.39
N PRO A 24 3.02 1.58 -12.95
CA PRO A 24 1.84 1.97 -12.18
C PRO A 24 2.23 2.61 -10.84
N ALA A 25 1.39 3.52 -10.34
CA ALA A 25 1.58 4.13 -9.04
C ALA A 25 1.48 3.09 -7.91
N LYS A 26 2.27 3.30 -6.84
CA LYS A 26 2.22 2.50 -5.61
C LYS A 26 1.48 3.31 -4.55
N VAL A 27 0.33 2.81 -4.11
CA VAL A 27 -0.53 3.47 -3.13
C VAL A 27 -0.51 2.67 -1.82
N PHE A 28 -0.19 3.35 -0.72
CA PHE A 28 -0.22 2.76 0.62
C PHE A 28 -1.35 3.38 1.44
N ILE A 29 -2.24 2.54 1.96
CA ILE A 29 -3.44 2.96 2.70
C ILE A 29 -3.35 2.47 4.14
N ILE A 30 -3.47 3.38 5.10
CA ILE A 30 -3.44 3.07 6.52
C ILE A 30 -4.87 3.15 7.07
N GLY A 31 -5.37 2.04 7.60
CA GLY A 31 -6.72 1.85 8.10
C GLY A 31 -7.67 1.26 7.05
N GLY A 32 -8.40 0.21 7.42
CA GLY A 32 -9.46 -0.43 6.65
C GLY A 32 -10.82 -0.28 7.31
N GLY A 33 -11.22 0.97 7.53
CA GLY A 33 -12.62 1.35 7.74
C GLY A 33 -13.34 1.57 6.41
N VAL A 34 -14.53 2.18 6.43
CA VAL A 34 -15.31 2.48 5.21
C VAL A 34 -14.52 3.32 4.22
N ALA A 35 -13.86 4.39 4.69
CA ALA A 35 -13.04 5.25 3.84
C ALA A 35 -11.82 4.51 3.28
N GLY A 36 -11.17 3.68 4.11
CA GLY A 36 -9.99 2.92 3.73
C GLY A 36 -10.28 1.88 2.65
N LEU A 37 -11.33 1.08 2.84
CA LEU A 37 -11.74 0.07 1.86
C LEU A 37 -12.24 0.70 0.55
N ALA A 38 -12.95 1.84 0.63
CA ALA A 38 -13.30 2.60 -0.57
C ALA A 38 -12.06 3.07 -1.33
N ALA A 39 -11.05 3.61 -0.61
CA ALA A 39 -9.79 4.02 -1.21
C ALA A 39 -9.03 2.84 -1.84
N VAL A 40 -9.02 1.66 -1.20
CA VAL A 40 -8.39 0.44 -1.76
C VAL A 40 -9.04 0.08 -3.09
N GLY A 41 -10.37 -0.03 -3.12
CA GLY A 41 -11.12 -0.37 -4.33
C GLY A 41 -10.91 0.66 -5.45
N THR A 42 -11.00 1.96 -5.13
CA THR A 42 -10.80 3.03 -6.12
C THR A 42 -9.39 3.02 -6.68
N ALA A 43 -8.35 3.00 -5.84
CA ALA A 43 -6.96 3.00 -6.30
C ALA A 43 -6.65 1.76 -7.15
N ARG A 44 -7.18 0.59 -6.76
CA ARG A 44 -6.98 -0.65 -7.51
C ARG A 44 -7.64 -0.60 -8.89
N ASN A 45 -8.88 -0.09 -8.96
CA ASN A 45 -9.60 0.09 -10.23
C ASN A 45 -8.93 1.12 -11.15
N MET A 46 -8.20 2.09 -10.59
CA MET A 46 -7.40 3.04 -11.36
C MET A 46 -6.07 2.45 -11.87
N GLY A 47 -5.77 1.17 -11.61
CA GLY A 47 -4.57 0.48 -12.09
C GLY A 47 -3.35 0.60 -11.18
N ALA A 48 -3.53 1.08 -9.95
CA ALA A 48 -2.45 1.17 -8.98
C ALA A 48 -2.08 -0.20 -8.39
N ILE A 49 -0.85 -0.28 -7.91
CA ILE A 49 -0.42 -1.31 -6.97
C ILE A 49 -0.79 -0.80 -5.57
N VAL A 50 -1.77 -1.44 -4.95
CA VAL A 50 -2.31 -1.01 -3.65
C VAL A 50 -1.83 -1.93 -2.55
N ARG A 51 -1.28 -1.32 -1.50
CA ARG A 51 -0.94 -1.98 -0.23
C ARG A 51 -1.73 -1.33 0.89
N ALA A 52 -2.24 -2.12 1.82
CA ALA A 52 -2.97 -1.58 2.96
C ALA A 52 -2.53 -2.23 4.27
N TYR A 53 -2.65 -1.47 5.35
CA TYR A 53 -2.39 -1.94 6.71
C TYR A 53 -3.53 -1.51 7.63
N ASP A 54 -3.96 -2.39 8.52
CA ASP A 54 -4.82 -2.06 9.65
C ASP A 54 -4.35 -2.88 10.86
N VAL A 55 -4.54 -2.36 12.07
CA VAL A 55 -4.19 -3.07 13.31
C VAL A 55 -5.10 -4.28 13.57
N ARG A 56 -6.28 -4.32 12.93
CA ARG A 56 -7.28 -5.38 13.09
C ARG A 56 -7.07 -6.46 12.03
N PRO A 57 -6.89 -7.74 12.43
CA PRO A 57 -6.69 -8.83 11.47
C PRO A 57 -7.93 -9.11 10.61
N ALA A 58 -9.14 -8.79 11.09
CA ALA A 58 -10.40 -9.00 10.36
C ALA A 58 -10.49 -8.21 9.03
N VAL A 59 -9.68 -7.17 8.87
CA VAL A 59 -9.64 -6.32 7.67
C VAL A 59 -8.87 -7.00 6.52
N LYS A 60 -8.02 -7.98 6.82
CA LYS A 60 -7.13 -8.64 5.84
C LYS A 60 -7.90 -9.18 4.64
N GLU A 61 -8.90 -10.03 4.88
CA GLU A 61 -9.71 -10.66 3.83
C GLU A 61 -10.47 -9.60 2.99
N GLN A 62 -10.91 -8.51 3.62
CA GLN A 62 -11.59 -7.41 2.93
C GLN A 62 -10.66 -6.67 1.98
N VAL A 63 -9.42 -6.40 2.39
CA VAL A 63 -8.40 -5.77 1.53
C VAL A 63 -8.02 -6.68 0.36
N GLU A 64 -7.80 -7.97 0.64
CA GLU A 64 -7.41 -8.96 -0.35
C GLU A 64 -8.52 -9.20 -1.39
N SER A 65 -9.79 -9.25 -0.96
CA SER A 65 -10.95 -9.38 -1.86
C SER A 65 -11.13 -8.18 -2.80
N LEU A 66 -10.68 -6.99 -2.40
CA LEU A 66 -10.64 -5.79 -3.24
C LEU A 66 -9.37 -5.72 -4.12
N GLY A 67 -8.49 -6.72 -4.06
CA GLY A 67 -7.29 -6.83 -4.87
C GLY A 67 -6.10 -6.02 -4.36
N GLY A 68 -6.12 -5.58 -3.09
CA GLY A 68 -4.98 -4.98 -2.41
C GLY A 68 -4.12 -6.02 -1.68
N GLU A 69 -2.86 -5.68 -1.41
CA GLU A 69 -1.95 -6.48 -0.58
C GLU A 69 -2.05 -6.02 0.89
N PHE A 70 -2.44 -6.90 1.81
CA PHE A 70 -2.46 -6.60 3.24
C PHE A 70 -1.06 -6.80 3.85
N LEU A 71 -0.50 -5.76 4.43
CA LEU A 71 0.81 -5.84 5.07
C LEU A 71 0.66 -6.36 6.50
N GLU A 72 1.49 -7.32 6.89
CA GLU A 72 1.60 -7.76 8.28
C GLU A 72 2.84 -7.14 8.92
N VAL A 73 2.71 -6.70 10.16
CA VAL A 73 3.82 -6.13 10.94
C VAL A 73 4.12 -7.08 12.08
N SER A 74 5.29 -7.71 12.05
CA SER A 74 5.85 -8.44 13.19
C SER A 74 6.50 -7.45 14.15
N VAL A 75 5.92 -7.30 15.35
CA VAL A 75 6.53 -6.48 16.39
C VAL A 75 7.45 -7.38 17.23
N GLU A 76 8.75 -7.22 17.07
CA GLU A 76 9.71 -7.78 18.02
C GLU A 76 9.69 -6.91 19.28
N VAL A 77 9.03 -7.40 20.32
CA VAL A 77 9.11 -6.80 21.64
C VAL A 77 10.44 -7.25 22.24
N TRP A 78 11.40 -6.31 22.29
CA TRP A 78 12.57 -6.46 23.15
C TRP A 78 12.07 -6.44 24.59
N LEU A 79 11.78 -7.62 25.12
CA LEU A 79 11.70 -7.81 26.55
C LEU A 79 13.06 -7.36 27.08
N ILE A 80 13.07 -6.20 27.74
CA ILE A 80 14.16 -5.84 28.63
C ILE A 80 14.16 -6.96 29.66
N ASP A 81 15.15 -7.85 29.56
CA ASP A 81 15.44 -8.83 30.59
C ASP A 81 15.55 -8.07 31.90
N HIS A 82 14.57 -8.23 32.79
CA HIS A 82 14.53 -7.60 34.12
C HIS A 82 15.58 -8.23 35.07
N ASN A 83 16.76 -8.58 34.57
CA ASN A 83 17.83 -9.19 35.36
C ASN A 83 19.15 -8.41 35.31
N LEU A 84 19.04 -7.08 35.29
CA LEU A 84 20.12 -6.18 35.67
C LEU A 84 19.56 -5.13 36.62
N LEU A 85 19.39 -5.52 37.90
CA LEU A 85 19.70 -4.81 39.14
C LEU A 85 19.46 -5.74 40.34
#